data_AF-A0A328KWW0-F1
#
_entry.id   AF-A0A328KWW0-F1
#
_cell.length_a   1.000
_cell.length_b   1.000
_cell.length_c   1.000
_cell.angle_alpha   90.00
_cell.angle_beta   90.00
_cell.angle_gamma   90.00
#
_symmetry.space_group_name_H-M   'P 1'
#
loop_
_entity.id
_entity.type
_entity.pdbx_description
1 polymer ?
#
loop_
_entity_poly.entity_id
_entity_poly.type
_entity_poly.pdbx_seq_one_letter_code
_entity_poly.pdbx_strand_id
1 'polypeptide(L)' 'MFGLGKKRSKFGRWLDKQGITQGELEKAAKLSRGTISKVCNDKEYTPKFSTMSQIIRGLKKLGKNINENDFWM' A
#
# COMPACT_ATOMS: atom_id res chain seq x y z
N MET A 1 -8.70 -14.19 -10.14
CA MET A 1 -7.82 -14.22 -8.94
C MET A 1 -6.40 -13.84 -9.35
N PHE A 2 -5.93 -12.62 -9.07
CA PHE A 2 -4.52 -12.23 -9.30
C PHE A 2 -3.65 -12.72 -8.13
N GLY A 3 -3.45 -14.04 -8.05
CA GLY A 3 -2.84 -14.73 -6.91
C GLY A 3 -1.72 -15.71 -7.26
N LEU A 4 -0.96 -15.47 -8.33
CA LEU A 4 0.21 -16.28 -8.66
C LEU A 4 1.38 -15.99 -7.69
N GLY A 5 1.34 -16.61 -6.51
CA GLY A 5 2.50 -16.87 -5.63
C GLY A 5 3.27 -15.68 -5.04
N LYS A 6 2.93 -14.43 -5.38
CA LYS A 6 3.65 -13.26 -4.86
C LYS A 6 3.41 -13.13 -3.36
N LYS A 7 4.49 -13.03 -2.58
CA LYS A 7 4.45 -12.65 -1.17
C LYS A 7 3.66 -11.32 -1.08
N ARG A 8 2.72 -11.26 -0.15
CA ARG A 8 1.93 -10.05 0.16
C ARG A 8 2.16 -9.67 1.61
N SER A 9 2.37 -8.39 1.86
CA SER A 9 2.37 -7.79 3.19
C SER A 9 0.93 -7.71 3.74
N LYS A 10 0.79 -7.39 5.03
CA LYS A 10 -0.54 -7.12 5.64
C LYS A 10 -1.27 -6.03 4.87
N PHE A 11 -0.56 -4.94 4.54
CA PHE A 11 -1.07 -3.85 3.71
C PHE A 11 -1.45 -4.30 2.30
N GLY A 12 -0.58 -5.05 1.61
CA GLY A 12 -0.84 -5.50 0.24
C GLY A 12 -2.08 -6.37 0.15
N ARG A 13 -2.32 -7.25 1.13
CA ARG A 13 -3.55 -8.06 1.21
C ARG A 13 -4.78 -7.20 1.45
N TRP A 14 -4.68 -6.20 2.32
CA TRP A 14 -5.78 -5.28 2.56
C TRP A 14 -6.10 -4.47 1.31
N LEU A 15 -5.09 -3.95 0.60
CA LEU A 15 -5.24 -3.18 -0.63
C LEU A 15 -5.98 -4.00 -1.71
N ASP A 16 -5.62 -5.28 -1.87
CA ASP A 16 -6.32 -6.19 -2.80
C ASP A 16 -7.81 -6.36 -2.43
N LYS A 17 -8.12 -6.49 -1.14
CA LYS A 17 -9.52 -6.60 -0.66
C LYS A 17 -10.31 -5.33 -0.90
N GLN A 18 -9.64 -4.17 -0.97
CA GLN A 18 -10.29 -2.91 -1.32
C GLN A 18 -10.55 -2.75 -2.82
N GLY A 19 -10.07 -3.67 -3.65
CA GLY A 19 -10.15 -3.57 -5.10
C GLY A 19 -9.24 -2.48 -5.69
N ILE A 20 -8.26 -1.98 -4.92
CA ILE A 20 -7.35 -0.94 -5.37
C ILE A 20 -6.09 -1.59 -5.96
N THR A 21 -5.76 -1.23 -7.19
CA THR A 21 -4.51 -1.66 -7.82
C THR A 21 -3.32 -0.86 -7.30
N GLN A 22 -2.12 -1.46 -7.35
CA GLN A 22 -0.88 -0.75 -6.98
C GLN A 22 -0.66 0.50 -7.84
N GLY A 23 -1.06 0.49 -9.12
CA GLY A 23 -0.93 1.64 -10.02
C GLY A 23 -1.87 2.79 -9.68
N GLU A 24 -3.08 2.50 -9.19
CA GLU A 24 -3.98 3.54 -8.67
C GLU A 24 -3.39 4.20 -7.43
N LEU A 25 -2.87 3.40 -6.49
CA LEU A 25 -2.20 3.91 -5.30
C LEU A 25 -0.94 4.70 -5.66
N GLU A 26 -0.15 4.23 -6.62
CA GLU A 26 1.05 4.92 -7.13
C GLU A 26 0.72 6.35 -7.57
N LYS A 27 -0.30 6.50 -8.42
CA LYS A 27 -0.75 7.81 -8.91
C LYS A 27 -1.31 8.69 -7.79
N ALA A 28 -2.11 8.13 -6.89
CA ALA A 28 -2.75 8.88 -5.82
C ALA A 28 -1.75 9.37 -4.75
N ALA A 29 -0.79 8.52 -4.38
CA ALA A 29 0.24 8.76 -3.37
C ALA A 29 1.47 9.51 -3.92
N LYS A 30 1.62 9.60 -5.26
CA LYS A 30 2.81 10.16 -5.93
C LYS A 30 4.10 9.47 -5.48
N LEU A 31 4.07 8.15 -5.41
CA LEU A 31 5.21 7.30 -5.07
C LEU A 31 5.65 6.54 -6.31
N SER A 32 6.89 6.03 -6.32
CA SER A 32 7.34 5.16 -7.41
C SER A 32 6.69 3.78 -7.31
N ARG A 33 6.48 3.13 -8.46
CA ARG A 33 6.05 1.73 -8.54
C ARG A 33 6.88 0.79 -7.67
N GLY A 34 8.20 1.02 -7.60
CA GLY A 34 9.12 0.22 -6.79
C GLY A 34 8.82 0.31 -5.30
N THR A 35 8.56 1.52 -4.80
CA THR A 35 8.18 1.73 -3.39
C THR A 35 6.85 1.09 -3.07
N ILE A 36 5.81 1.31 -3.90
CA ILE A 36 4.49 0.68 -3.68
C ILE A 36 4.60 -0.84 -3.72
N SER A 37 5.36 -1.39 -4.67
CA SER A 37 5.58 -2.83 -4.78
C SER A 37 6.26 -3.40 -3.53
N LYS A 38 7.30 -2.75 -3.01
CA LYS A 38 7.94 -3.17 -1.74
C LYS A 38 6.93 -3.16 -0.59
N VAL A 39 6.21 -2.06 -0.41
CA VAL A 39 5.20 -1.93 0.64
C VAL A 39 4.10 -3.01 0.54
N CYS A 40 3.68 -3.38 -0.67
CA CYS A 40 2.61 -4.36 -0.86
C CYS A 40 3.08 -5.83 -0.76
N ASN A 41 4.36 -6.11 -1.01
CA ASN A 41 4.84 -7.48 -1.19
C ASN A 41 5.83 -7.94 -0.12
N ASP A 42 6.59 -7.01 0.47
CA ASP A 42 7.57 -7.30 1.50
C ASP A 42 6.94 -7.20 2.89
N LYS A 43 7.04 -8.28 3.68
CA LYS A 43 6.45 -8.37 5.03
C LYS A 43 7.34 -7.76 6.10
N GLU A 44 8.64 -7.67 5.84
CA GLU A 44 9.65 -7.18 6.77
C GLU A 44 9.98 -5.71 6.50
N TYR A 45 9.52 -5.18 5.36
CA TYR A 45 9.69 -3.79 5.02
C TYR A 45 8.75 -2.87 5.80
N THR A 46 9.35 -2.07 6.68
CA THR A 46 8.69 -0.92 7.31
C THR A 46 9.05 0.36 6.52
N PRO A 47 8.09 1.01 5.84
CA PRO A 47 8.33 2.26 5.15
C PRO A 47 8.68 3.38 6.14
N LYS A 48 9.35 4.44 5.66
CA LYS A 48 9.57 5.65 6.47
C LYS A 48 8.23 6.37 6.71
N PHE A 49 8.14 7.13 7.80
CA PHE A 49 6.94 7.91 8.12
C PHE A 49 6.47 8.82 6.97
N SER A 50 7.39 9.43 6.22
CA SER A 50 7.05 10.23 5.03
C SER A 50 6.31 9.41 3.96
N THR A 51 6.77 8.19 3.69
CA THR A 51 6.12 7.26 2.75
C THR A 51 4.76 6.81 3.27
N MET A 52 4.63 6.49 4.56
CA MET A 52 3.34 6.17 5.18
C MET A 52 2.34 7.31 5.01
N SER A 53 2.76 8.54 5.32
CA SER A 53 1.91 9.74 5.19
C SER A 53 1.44 9.96 3.74
N GLN A 54 2.32 9.74 2.75
CA GLN A 54 1.94 9.82 1.33
C GLN A 54 0.93 8.74 0.93
N ILE A 55 1.11 7.50 1.42
CA ILE A 55 0.18 6.40 1.18
C ILE A 55 -1.19 6.72 1.77
N ILE A 56 -1.26 7.15 3.04
CA ILE A 56 -2.51 7.51 3.71
C ILE A 56 -3.21 8.65 2.97
N ARG A 57 -2.48 9.71 2.59
CA ARG A 57 -3.03 10.82 1.80
C ARG A 57 -3.53 10.35 0.43
N GLY A 58 -2.81 9.44 -0.22
CA GLY A 58 -3.23 8.83 -1.48
C GLY A 58 -4.51 8.03 -1.34
N LEU A 59 -4.58 7.16 -0.34
CA LEU A 59 -5.76 6.35 -0.02
C LEU A 59 -6.97 7.21 0.35
N LYS A 60 -6.78 8.31 1.09
CA LYS A 60 -7.84 9.26 1.42
C LYS A 60 -8.48 9.86 0.16
N LYS A 61 -7.68 10.14 -0.89
CA LYS A 61 -8.22 10.60 -2.19
C LYS A 61 -9.02 9.52 -2.92
N LEU A 62 -8.72 8.24 -2.66
CA LEU A 62 -9.46 7.09 -3.17
C LEU A 62 -10.65 6.72 -2.26
N GLY A 63 -11.03 7.60 -1.33
CA GLY A 63 -12.14 7.39 -0.40
C GLY A 63 -11.86 6.36 0.70
N LYS A 64 -10.59 5.99 0.93
CA LYS A 64 -10.19 5.06 1.99
C LYS A 64 -9.54 5.81 3.13
N ASN A 65 -10.13 5.70 4.32
CA ASN A 65 -9.57 6.26 5.53
C ASN A 65 -8.95 5.12 6.35
N ILE A 66 -7.63 5.15 6.52
CA ILE A 66 -6.87 4.13 7.27
C ILE A 66 -5.88 4.80 8.21
N ASN A 67 -5.43 4.06 9.22
CA ASN A 67 -4.35 4.46 10.11
C ASN A 67 -3.07 3.69 9.77
N GLU A 68 -1.90 4.34 9.88
CA GLU A 68 -0.60 3.68 9.69
C GLU A 68 -0.34 2.53 10.68
N ASN A 69 -0.90 2.62 11.90
CA ASN A 69 -0.85 1.57 12.92
C ASN A 69 -1.62 0.31 12.51
N ASP A 70 -2.48 0.38 11.49
CA ASP A 70 -3.15 -0.83 11.01
C ASP A 70 -2.18 -1.79 10.32
N PHE A 71 -1.01 -1.32 9.89
CA PHE A 71 -0.12 -2.07 9.01
C PHE A 71 1.36 -2.11 9.41
N TRP A 72 1.90 -1.06 10.05
CA TRP A 72 3.36 -0.92 10.23
C TRP A 72 3.82 -0.50 11.63
N MET A 73 2.90 -0.19 12.55
CA MET A 73 3.16 -0.02 13.98
C MET A 73 2.34 -1.05 14.75
#